data_AF-A0A2W4PRH2-F1
#
_entry.id   AF-A0A2W4PRH2-F1
#
_cell.length_a   1.000
_cell.length_b   1.000
_cell.length_c   1.000
_cell.angle_alpha   90.00
_cell.angle_beta   90.00
_cell.angle_gamma   90.00
#
_symmetry.space_group_name_H-M   'P 1'
#
loop_
_entity.id
_entity.type
_entity.pdbx_description
1 polymer ?
#
loop_
_entity_poly.entity_id
_entity_poly.type
_entity_poly.pdbx_seq_one_letter_code
_entity_poly.pdbx_strand_id
1 'polypeptide(L)'
;MRRFSRQKLLLITVDLLASVVATLMAFLVRFALEGAAIPPVFLKNFLKSLPLVLPLRGLLYSGMGLYRVLWSHAGAPEMLRLFGIVAMETAVSSAVTYVAADGRYPRSVFIIGGLLNVALLGSVRLLLKLRHQLNRLRRAQHAQNRRVLIFGAGDAGALLARELIRHPELGFFVVGFLDDDVAKLGFQVAGKPVLGVRQELGEVAARYGATDLIVAVPQLNPRTLRELLDEGRKLGLKVRVLPSVYELVDGKVSISQVRDVQIEDLLGREEVKLDLEAVARYLTGEVVL
;
A
#
# COMPACT_ATOMS: atom_id res chain seq x y z
N MET A 1 -4.25 6.98 13.15
CA MET A 1 -3.79 8.40 13.11
C MET A 1 -2.32 8.64 13.49
N ARG A 2 -1.74 7.99 14.52
CA ARG A 2 -0.34 8.26 14.97
C ARG A 2 0.77 8.03 13.92
N ARG A 3 0.61 7.06 13.00
CA ARG A 3 1.62 6.71 11.97
C ARG A 3 1.79 7.79 10.89
N PHE A 4 0.69 8.44 10.52
CA PHE A 4 0.67 9.53 9.53
C PHE A 4 1.38 10.79 10.04
N SER A 5 1.22 11.10 11.33
CA SER A 5 1.90 12.25 11.97
C SER A 5 3.43 12.07 12.02
N ARG A 6 3.91 10.86 12.36
CA ARG A 6 5.35 10.56 12.40
C ARG A 6 6.03 10.64 11.03
N GLN A 7 5.41 10.10 9.98
CA GLN A 7 5.96 10.17 8.62
C GLN A 7 6.01 11.60 8.09
N LYS A 8 4.98 12.40 8.38
CA LYS A 8 4.95 13.82 8.03
C LYS A 8 6.05 14.59 8.75
N LEU A 9 6.25 14.37 10.05
CA LEU A 9 7.30 15.02 10.82
C LEU A 9 8.68 14.69 10.25
N LEU A 10 8.93 13.42 9.93
CA LEU A 10 10.20 12.99 9.34
C LEU A 10 10.45 13.66 7.98
N LEU A 11 9.44 13.77 7.12
CA LEU A 11 9.57 14.46 5.84
C LEU A 11 9.88 15.95 6.03
N ILE A 12 9.24 16.62 6.99
CA ILE A 12 9.54 18.02 7.31
C ILE A 12 11.00 18.17 7.73
N THR A 13 11.47 17.31 8.64
CA THR A 13 12.86 17.35 9.10
C THR A 13 13.85 17.12 7.95
N VAL A 14 13.59 16.13 7.10
CA VAL A 14 14.43 15.83 5.93
C VAL A 14 14.45 17.00 4.94
N ASP A 15 13.31 17.59 4.65
CA ASP A 15 13.21 18.72 3.71
C ASP A 15 13.93 19.97 4.27
N LEU A 16 13.80 20.26 5.58
CA LEU A 16 14.52 21.36 6.22
C LEU A 16 16.04 21.14 6.18
N LEU A 17 16.51 19.93 6.48
CA LEU A 17 17.93 19.57 6.38
C LEU A 17 18.43 19.69 4.93
N ALA A 18 17.65 19.20 3.96
CA ALA A 18 17.98 19.31 2.54
C ALA A 18 18.12 20.77 2.11
N SER A 19 17.26 21.67 2.58
CA SER A 19 17.37 23.10 2.27
C SER A 19 18.58 23.78 2.93
N VAL A 20 18.99 23.34 4.13
CA VAL A 20 20.25 23.80 4.75
C VAL A 20 21.45 23.35 3.93
N VAL A 21 21.49 22.06 3.57
CA VAL A 21 22.53 21.48 2.71
C VAL A 21 22.57 22.17 1.35
N ALA A 22 21.43 22.43 0.72
CA ALA A 22 21.35 23.17 -0.54
C ALA A 22 22.00 24.56 -0.44
N THR A 23 21.78 25.26 0.67
CA THR A 23 22.32 26.62 0.89
C THR A 23 23.83 26.58 1.13
N LEU A 24 24.33 25.60 1.90
CA LEU A 24 25.77 25.37 2.08
C LEU A 24 26.47 25.00 0.77
N MET A 25 25.86 24.11 -0.01
CA MET A 25 26.33 23.74 -1.35
C MET A 25 26.33 24.95 -2.29
N ALA A 26 25.34 25.84 -2.19
CA ALA A 26 25.32 27.07 -2.99
C ALA A 26 26.48 28.02 -2.66
N PHE A 27 26.86 28.13 -1.37
CA PHE A 27 28.07 28.85 -1.00
C PHE A 27 29.33 28.20 -1.58
N LEU A 28 29.45 26.87 -1.47
CA LEU A 28 30.58 26.13 -2.03
C LEU A 28 30.70 26.36 -3.54
N VAL A 29 29.62 26.17 -4.29
CA VAL A 29 29.61 26.40 -5.75
C VAL A 29 29.97 27.85 -6.07
N ARG A 30 29.36 28.83 -5.37
CA ARG A 30 29.59 30.25 -5.65
C ARG A 30 31.02 30.69 -5.42
N PHE A 31 31.70 30.20 -4.38
CA PHE A 31 33.09 30.59 -4.09
C PHE A 31 34.11 29.70 -4.81
N ALA A 32 33.79 28.43 -5.07
CA ALA A 32 34.61 27.55 -5.91
C ALA A 32 34.75 28.09 -7.34
N LEU A 33 33.68 28.66 -7.91
CA LEU A 33 33.72 29.31 -9.22
C LEU A 33 34.67 30.52 -9.28
N GLU A 34 34.99 31.13 -8.13
CA GLU A 34 35.94 32.24 -8.03
C GLU A 34 37.34 31.78 -7.54
N GLY A 35 37.54 30.48 -7.34
CA GLY A 35 38.79 29.94 -6.78
C GLY A 35 39.06 30.39 -5.33
N ALA A 36 38.03 30.85 -4.61
CA ALA A 36 38.16 31.43 -3.28
C ALA A 36 37.56 30.53 -2.19
N ALA A 37 38.09 30.62 -0.98
CA ALA A 37 37.46 30.03 0.20
C ALA A 37 36.24 30.87 0.63
N ILE A 38 35.26 30.25 1.28
CA ILE A 38 34.07 30.95 1.80
C ILE A 38 34.48 31.94 2.89
N PRO A 39 34.26 33.26 2.70
CA PRO A 39 34.55 34.24 3.75
C PRO A 39 33.74 33.97 5.03
N PRO A 40 34.37 33.96 6.24
CA PRO A 40 33.70 33.64 7.50
C PRO A 40 32.50 34.55 7.82
N VAL A 41 32.50 35.78 7.31
CA VAL A 41 31.40 36.74 7.46
C VAL A 41 30.09 36.19 6.88
N PHE A 42 30.14 35.54 5.71
CA PHE A 42 28.94 34.99 5.09
C PHE A 42 28.41 33.77 5.83
N LEU A 43 29.29 32.90 6.32
CA LEU A 43 28.89 31.76 7.13
C LEU A 43 28.28 32.21 8.46
N LYS A 44 28.85 33.23 9.11
CA LYS A 44 28.31 33.83 10.33
C LYS A 44 26.93 34.44 10.09
N ASN A 45 26.73 35.16 8.99
CA ASN A 45 25.43 35.74 8.63
C ASN A 45 24.38 34.65 8.32
N PHE A 46 24.79 33.59 7.62
CA PHE A 46 23.94 32.42 7.39
C PHE A 46 23.50 31.77 8.72
N LEU A 47 24.44 31.47 9.62
CA LEU A 47 24.13 30.88 10.93
C LEU A 47 23.19 31.77 11.76
N LYS A 48 23.39 33.09 11.74
CA LYS A 48 22.49 34.06 12.40
C LYS A 48 21.08 34.06 11.80
N SER A 49 20.94 33.81 10.51
CA SER A 49 19.63 33.79 9.82
C SER A 49 18.85 32.48 10.04
N LEU A 50 19.51 31.37 10.37
CA LEU A 50 18.87 30.05 10.51
C LEU A 50 17.69 30.00 11.48
N PRO A 51 17.74 30.59 12.69
CA PRO A 51 16.62 30.58 13.63
C PRO A 51 15.35 31.24 13.08
N LEU A 52 15.48 32.17 12.12
CA LEU A 52 14.35 32.85 11.50
C LEU A 52 13.90 32.15 10.20
N VAL A 53 14.85 31.71 9.38
CA VAL A 53 14.58 31.10 8.06
C VAL A 53 14.01 29.69 8.19
N LEU A 54 14.46 28.88 9.16
CA LEU A 54 13.98 27.49 9.30
C LEU A 54 12.49 27.39 9.68
N PRO A 55 11.98 28.12 10.70
CA PRO A 55 10.54 28.11 11.00
C PRO A 55 9.71 28.65 9.84
N LEU A 56 10.18 29.71 9.19
CA LEU A 56 9.53 30.30 8.01
C LEU A 56 9.40 29.28 6.88
N ARG A 57 10.48 28.57 6.53
CA ARG A 57 10.48 27.48 5.54
C ARG A 57 9.49 26.38 5.92
N GLY A 58 9.54 25.92 7.16
CA GLY A 58 8.63 24.89 7.66
C GLY A 58 7.16 25.30 7.52
N LEU A 59 6.85 26.57 7.81
CA LEU A 59 5.52 27.15 7.69
C LEU A 59 5.09 27.28 6.22
N LEU A 60 5.95 27.76 5.34
CA LEU A 60 5.68 27.88 3.89
C LEU A 60 5.44 26.51 3.25
N TYR A 61 6.34 25.53 3.47
CA TYR A 61 6.18 24.19 2.90
C TYR A 61 4.91 23.50 3.42
N SER A 62 4.60 23.68 4.70
CA SER A 62 3.38 23.11 5.31
C SER A 62 2.10 23.80 4.82
N GLY A 63 2.11 25.13 4.75
CA GLY A 63 0.98 25.97 4.33
C GLY A 63 0.64 25.79 2.85
N MET A 64 1.66 25.72 1.99
CA MET A 64 1.47 25.48 0.54
C MET A 64 1.15 24.03 0.20
N GLY A 65 1.05 23.15 1.20
CA GLY A 65 0.56 21.79 1.05
C GLY A 65 1.56 20.79 0.48
N LEU A 66 2.87 21.08 0.59
CA LEU A 66 3.93 20.22 0.06
C LEU A 66 3.87 18.77 0.62
N TYR A 67 3.39 18.63 1.85
CA TYR A 67 3.24 17.35 2.56
C TYR A 67 1.83 16.74 2.47
N ARG A 68 0.89 17.36 1.72
CA ARG A 68 -0.45 16.82 1.49
C ARG A 68 -0.52 15.95 0.23
N VAL A 69 0.53 15.99 -0.60
CA VAL A 69 0.60 15.26 -1.86
C VAL A 69 1.11 13.84 -1.62
N LEU A 70 0.38 12.85 -2.14
CA LEU A 70 0.81 11.46 -2.12
C LEU A 70 1.80 11.24 -3.28
N TRP A 71 3.09 11.43 -3.02
CA TRP A 71 4.17 11.42 -4.03
C TRP A 71 4.29 10.12 -4.84
N SER A 72 3.69 9.01 -4.39
CA SER A 72 3.59 7.78 -5.17
C SER A 72 2.79 7.94 -6.48
N HIS A 73 1.90 8.94 -6.55
CA HIS A 73 1.04 9.23 -7.71
C HIS A 73 1.36 10.58 -8.37
N ALA A 74 2.35 11.31 -7.86
CA ALA A 74 2.72 12.62 -8.39
C ALA A 74 3.27 12.53 -9.83
N GLY A 75 2.77 13.40 -10.71
CA GLY A 75 3.19 13.57 -12.09
C GLY A 75 3.97 14.87 -12.31
N ALA A 76 3.99 15.35 -13.56
CA ALA A 76 4.61 16.62 -13.93
C ALA A 76 3.99 17.86 -13.23
N PRO A 77 2.66 17.94 -13.03
CA PRO A 77 2.04 19.10 -12.35
C PRO A 77 2.55 19.31 -10.92
N GLU A 78 2.81 18.22 -10.19
CA GLU A 78 3.33 18.27 -8.83
C GLU A 78 4.79 18.75 -8.78
N MET A 79 5.58 18.47 -9.83
CA MET A 79 6.94 19.01 -9.95
C MET A 79 6.94 20.51 -10.24
N LEU A 80 6.02 20.99 -11.08
CA LEU A 80 5.83 22.43 -11.29
C LEU A 80 5.37 23.13 -10.00
N ARG A 81 4.50 22.48 -9.23
CA ARG A 81 4.08 22.99 -7.92
C ARG A 81 5.25 23.07 -6.94
N LEU A 82 6.13 22.05 -6.91
CA LEU A 82 7.35 22.07 -6.09
C LEU A 82 8.24 23.25 -6.48
N PHE A 83 8.45 23.46 -7.77
CA PHE A 83 9.23 24.60 -8.27
C PHE A 83 8.62 25.94 -7.79
N GLY A 84 7.31 26.12 -7.94
CA GLY A 84 6.62 27.33 -7.46
C GLY A 84 6.75 27.55 -5.95
N ILE A 85 6.65 26.49 -5.15
CA ILE A 85 6.84 26.55 -3.69
C ILE A 85 8.28 26.98 -3.35
N VAL A 86 9.28 26.38 -3.98
CA VAL A 86 10.69 26.72 -3.72
C VAL A 86 11.03 28.12 -4.22
N ALA A 87 10.47 28.56 -5.36
CA ALA A 87 10.66 29.91 -5.87
C ALA A 87 10.09 30.96 -4.91
N MET A 88 8.86 30.74 -4.41
CA MET A 88 8.26 31.62 -3.40
C MET A 88 9.06 31.62 -2.11
N GLU A 89 9.49 30.45 -1.62
CA GLU A 89 10.33 30.36 -0.43
C GLU A 89 11.66 31.07 -0.61
N THR A 90 12.32 30.90 -1.75
CA THR A 90 13.58 31.58 -2.07
C THR A 90 13.40 33.09 -2.08
N ALA A 91 12.31 33.60 -2.66
CA ALA A 91 12.00 35.03 -2.68
C ALA A 91 11.82 35.58 -1.25
N VAL A 92 10.98 34.95 -0.42
CA VAL A 92 10.72 35.40 0.96
C VAL A 92 11.99 35.28 1.82
N SER A 93 12.69 34.14 1.76
CA SER A 93 13.93 33.92 2.51
C SER A 93 15.03 34.90 2.10
N SER A 94 15.10 35.30 0.82
CA SER A 94 16.06 36.30 0.35
C SER A 94 15.80 37.69 0.93
N ALA A 95 14.53 38.13 0.98
CA ALA A 95 14.15 39.40 1.57
C ALA A 95 14.50 39.45 3.07
N VAL A 96 14.15 38.39 3.80
CA VAL A 96 14.44 38.26 5.24
C VAL A 96 15.95 38.26 5.51
N THR A 97 16.71 37.48 4.74
CA THR A 97 18.16 37.38 4.92
C THR A 97 18.88 38.67 4.51
N TYR A 98 18.38 39.36 3.48
CA TYR A 98 18.94 40.63 3.04
C TYR A 98 18.83 41.71 4.13
N VAL A 99 17.68 41.79 4.81
CA VAL A 99 17.47 42.70 5.95
C VAL A 99 18.32 42.27 7.14
N ALA A 100 18.37 40.97 7.47
CA ALA A 100 19.11 40.46 8.62
C ALA A 100 20.65 40.52 8.47
N ALA A 101 21.16 40.65 7.24
CA ALA A 101 22.58 40.67 6.92
C ALA A 101 23.10 42.06 6.48
N ASP A 102 22.34 43.14 6.72
CA ASP A 102 22.68 44.51 6.31
C ASP A 102 23.05 44.62 4.81
N GLY A 103 22.36 43.87 3.96
CA GLY A 103 22.60 43.81 2.51
C GLY A 103 23.87 43.05 2.08
N ARG A 104 24.65 42.49 3.02
CA ARG A 104 25.89 41.75 2.77
C ARG A 104 25.66 40.25 2.64
N TYR A 105 24.97 39.86 1.57
CA TYR A 105 24.78 38.46 1.18
C TYR A 105 24.89 38.28 -0.34
N PRO A 106 25.67 37.32 -0.87
CA PRO A 106 25.85 37.17 -2.31
C PRO A 106 24.55 36.74 -2.98
N ARG A 107 24.01 37.58 -3.88
CA ARG A 107 22.70 37.37 -4.52
C ARG A 107 22.60 36.05 -5.28
N SER A 108 23.70 35.62 -5.89
CA SER A 108 23.83 34.34 -6.60
C SER A 108 23.59 33.11 -5.71
N VAL A 109 23.85 33.20 -4.40
CA VAL A 109 23.62 32.08 -3.46
C VAL A 109 22.13 31.77 -3.34
N PHE A 110 21.24 32.76 -3.47
CA PHE A 110 19.79 32.52 -3.48
C PHE A 110 19.35 31.75 -4.73
N ILE A 111 19.86 32.13 -5.91
CA ILE A 111 19.51 31.47 -7.18
C ILE A 111 20.06 30.04 -7.21
N ILE A 112 21.36 29.87 -6.93
CA ILE A 112 22.01 28.56 -6.89
C ILE A 112 21.37 27.68 -5.81
N GLY A 113 21.12 28.25 -4.62
CA GLY A 113 20.48 27.56 -3.50
C GLY A 113 19.06 27.10 -3.83
N GLY A 114 18.26 27.95 -4.47
CA GLY A 114 16.91 27.60 -4.91
C GLY A 114 16.90 26.44 -5.91
N LEU A 115 17.78 26.48 -6.91
CA LEU A 115 17.93 25.39 -7.89
C LEU A 115 18.39 24.08 -7.25
N LEU A 116 19.40 24.14 -6.36
CA LEU A 116 19.86 22.97 -5.61
C LEU A 116 18.78 22.44 -4.67
N ASN A 117 17.96 23.31 -4.08
CA ASN A 117 16.86 22.90 -3.21
C ASN A 117 15.76 22.18 -4.00
N VAL A 118 15.39 22.68 -5.19
CA VAL A 118 14.49 21.94 -6.11
C VAL A 118 15.08 20.58 -6.45
N ALA A 119 16.37 20.51 -6.78
CA ALA A 119 17.03 19.26 -7.13
C ALA A 119 17.04 18.25 -5.96
N LEU A 120 17.38 18.68 -4.75
CA LEU A 120 17.43 17.82 -3.57
C LEU A 120 16.02 17.37 -3.13
N LEU A 121 15.07 18.30 -3.00
CA LEU A 121 13.70 17.99 -2.63
C LEU A 121 13.04 17.08 -3.68
N GLY A 122 13.26 17.38 -4.96
CA GLY A 122 12.80 16.58 -6.09
C GLY A 122 13.41 15.18 -6.08
N SER A 123 14.71 15.06 -5.79
CA SER A 123 15.40 13.76 -5.69
C SER A 123 14.85 12.88 -4.57
N VAL A 124 14.60 13.44 -3.38
CA VAL A 124 13.96 12.71 -2.27
C VAL A 124 12.60 12.17 -2.69
N ARG A 125 11.79 13.00 -3.36
CA ARG A 125 10.43 12.62 -3.81
C ARG A 125 10.46 11.58 -4.93
N LEU A 126 11.37 11.74 -5.88
CA LEU A 126 11.59 10.77 -6.95
C LEU A 126 12.02 9.43 -6.36
N LEU A 127 12.94 9.42 -5.39
CA LEU A 127 13.37 8.20 -4.71
C LEU A 127 12.22 7.52 -3.97
N LEU A 128 11.34 8.29 -3.29
CA LEU A 128 10.15 7.75 -2.64
C LEU A 128 9.18 7.13 -3.67
N LYS A 129 8.96 7.80 -4.81
CA LYS A 129 8.14 7.29 -5.92
C LYS A 129 8.72 6.01 -6.49
N LEU A 130 10.02 5.99 -6.81
CA LEU A 130 10.72 4.83 -7.35
C LEU A 130 10.72 3.67 -6.35
N ARG A 131 10.97 3.92 -5.06
CA ARG A 131 10.87 2.87 -4.02
C ARG A 131 9.47 2.28 -3.95
N HIS A 132 8.43 3.10 -4.06
CA HIS A 132 7.06 2.61 -4.07
C HIS A 132 6.77 1.75 -5.31
N GLN A 133 7.20 2.19 -6.50
CA GLN A 133 7.06 1.44 -7.75
C GLN A 133 7.85 0.13 -7.73
N LEU A 134 9.11 0.14 -7.30
CA LEU A 134 9.96 -1.04 -7.18
C LEU A 134 9.40 -2.02 -6.15
N ASN A 135 8.88 -1.55 -5.02
CA ASN A 135 8.22 -2.41 -4.05
C ASN A 135 6.95 -3.04 -4.64
N ARG A 136 6.19 -2.32 -5.47
CA ARG A 136 5.04 -2.88 -6.18
C ARG A 136 5.46 -3.95 -7.18
N LEU A 137 6.53 -3.71 -7.95
CA LEU A 137 7.08 -4.68 -8.91
C LEU A 137 7.66 -5.91 -8.21
N ARG A 138 8.42 -5.74 -7.13
CA ARG A 138 8.94 -6.85 -6.31
C ARG A 138 7.82 -7.67 -5.67
N ARG A 139 6.75 -7.01 -5.19
CA ARG A 139 5.56 -7.72 -4.70
C ARG A 139 4.83 -8.45 -5.81
N ALA A 140 4.75 -7.89 -7.01
CA ALA A 140 4.18 -8.56 -8.18
C ALA A 140 5.05 -9.75 -8.64
N GLN A 141 6.38 -9.65 -8.54
CA GLN A 141 7.27 -10.78 -8.78
C GLN A 141 7.13 -11.85 -7.70
N HIS A 142 6.98 -11.47 -6.42
CA HIS A 142 6.58 -12.40 -5.37
C HIS A 142 5.14 -12.90 -5.51
N ALA A 143 4.27 -12.22 -6.25
CA ALA A 143 2.94 -12.73 -6.58
C ALA A 143 3.02 -13.94 -7.52
N GLN A 144 4.09 -14.07 -8.32
CA GLN A 144 4.37 -15.30 -9.05
C GLN A 144 4.76 -16.47 -8.14
N ASN A 145 5.11 -16.22 -6.87
CA ASN A 145 5.42 -17.27 -5.89
C ASN A 145 4.16 -17.89 -5.26
N ARG A 146 2.98 -17.29 -5.41
CA ARG A 146 1.70 -17.85 -4.91
C ARG A 146 0.68 -18.01 -6.02
N ARG A 147 0.85 -19.07 -6.79
CA ARG A 147 -0.03 -19.43 -7.89
C ARG A 147 -1.27 -20.12 -7.30
N VAL A 148 -2.40 -19.45 -7.39
CA VAL A 148 -3.61 -19.79 -6.64
C VAL A 148 -4.67 -20.38 -7.56
N LEU A 149 -5.09 -21.59 -7.22
CA LEU A 149 -6.35 -22.16 -7.72
C LEU A 149 -7.49 -21.75 -6.78
N ILE A 150 -8.63 -21.39 -7.36
CA ILE A 150 -9.84 -21.09 -6.60
C ILE A 150 -10.84 -22.22 -6.84
N PHE A 151 -11.25 -22.91 -5.77
CA PHE A 151 -12.33 -23.89 -5.84
C PHE A 151 -13.67 -23.19 -5.62
N GLY A 152 -14.58 -23.32 -6.58
CA GLY A 152 -15.86 -22.62 -6.67
C GLY A 152 -15.80 -21.44 -7.65
N ALA A 153 -16.31 -21.65 -8.86
CA ALA A 153 -16.44 -20.65 -9.92
C ALA A 153 -17.84 -19.98 -9.90
N GLY A 154 -18.40 -19.77 -8.71
CA GLY A 154 -19.62 -18.99 -8.47
C GLY A 154 -19.32 -17.52 -8.14
N ASP A 155 -20.33 -16.79 -7.67
CA ASP A 155 -20.21 -15.36 -7.37
C ASP A 155 -19.13 -15.04 -6.33
N ALA A 156 -19.02 -15.84 -5.28
CA ALA A 156 -18.02 -15.68 -4.23
C ALA A 156 -16.59 -15.84 -4.78
N GLY A 157 -16.36 -16.86 -5.61
CA GLY A 157 -15.07 -17.07 -6.27
C GLY A 157 -14.75 -15.99 -7.30
N ALA A 158 -15.73 -15.55 -8.08
CA ALA A 158 -15.57 -14.46 -9.03
C ALA A 158 -15.19 -13.15 -8.34
N LEU A 159 -15.85 -12.84 -7.22
CA LEU A 159 -15.57 -11.66 -6.41
C LEU A 159 -14.16 -11.72 -5.80
N LEU A 160 -13.80 -12.85 -5.20
CA LEU A 160 -12.44 -13.08 -4.69
C LEU A 160 -11.39 -12.91 -5.78
N ALA A 161 -11.58 -13.50 -6.96
CA ALA A 161 -10.61 -13.39 -8.04
C ALA A 161 -10.42 -11.94 -8.51
N ARG A 162 -11.52 -11.19 -8.68
CA ARG A 162 -11.44 -9.76 -9.03
C ARG A 162 -10.65 -8.97 -7.99
N GLU A 163 -10.87 -9.27 -6.71
CA GLU A 163 -10.21 -8.60 -5.61
C GLU A 163 -8.70 -8.93 -5.57
N LEU A 164 -8.33 -10.21 -5.75
CA LEU A 164 -6.93 -10.63 -5.86
C LEU A 164 -6.21 -10.03 -7.09
N ILE A 165 -6.91 -9.93 -8.23
CA ILE A 165 -6.37 -9.32 -9.46
C ILE A 165 -6.17 -7.82 -9.27
N ARG A 166 -7.10 -7.13 -8.59
CA ARG A 166 -7.02 -5.69 -8.31
C ARG A 166 -5.91 -5.33 -7.31
N HIS A 167 -5.58 -6.26 -6.41
CA HIS A 167 -4.63 -6.06 -5.32
C HIS A 167 -3.38 -6.96 -5.45
N PRO A 168 -2.54 -6.78 -6.49
CA PRO A 168 -1.33 -7.59 -6.70
C PRO A 168 -0.31 -7.48 -5.56
N GLU A 169 -0.38 -6.44 -4.73
CA GLU A 169 0.43 -6.26 -3.53
C GLU A 169 0.24 -7.34 -2.46
N LEU A 170 -0.85 -8.11 -2.53
CA LEU A 170 -1.12 -9.27 -1.67
C LEU A 170 -0.26 -10.48 -2.02
N GLY A 171 0.39 -10.45 -3.18
CA GLY A 171 1.28 -11.52 -3.60
C GLY A 171 0.55 -12.79 -4.03
N PHE A 172 -0.67 -12.69 -4.56
CA PHE A 172 -1.41 -13.82 -5.15
C PHE A 172 -1.52 -13.69 -6.66
N PHE A 173 -1.37 -14.80 -7.37
CA PHE A 173 -1.62 -14.88 -8.79
C PHE A 173 -2.64 -15.98 -9.09
N VAL A 174 -3.87 -15.58 -9.41
CA VAL A 174 -4.95 -16.51 -9.75
C VAL A 174 -4.61 -17.19 -11.08
N VAL A 175 -4.37 -18.51 -11.04
CA VAL A 175 -4.09 -19.31 -12.25
C VAL A 175 -5.37 -19.76 -12.93
N GLY A 176 -6.42 -20.04 -12.17
CA GLY A 176 -7.72 -20.45 -12.70
C GLY A 176 -8.64 -20.98 -11.59
N PHE A 177 -9.79 -21.46 -12.02
CA PHE A 177 -10.82 -22.02 -11.15
C PHE A 177 -10.92 -23.54 -11.29
N LEU A 178 -11.41 -24.18 -10.24
CA LEU A 178 -11.97 -25.53 -10.26
C LEU A 178 -13.43 -25.44 -9.80
N ASP A 179 -14.34 -26.14 -10.45
CA ASP A 179 -15.75 -26.20 -10.07
C ASP A 179 -16.32 -27.58 -10.42
N ASP A 180 -17.16 -28.14 -9.55
CA ASP A 180 -17.79 -29.44 -9.79
C ASP A 180 -18.89 -29.37 -10.88
N ASP A 181 -19.37 -28.16 -11.19
CA ASP A 181 -20.27 -27.94 -12.32
C ASP A 181 -19.51 -28.02 -13.65
N VAL A 182 -19.61 -29.20 -14.29
CA VAL A 182 -18.99 -29.49 -15.59
C VAL A 182 -19.42 -28.52 -16.69
N ALA A 183 -20.58 -27.87 -16.58
CA ALA A 183 -21.04 -26.89 -17.57
C ALA A 183 -20.16 -25.64 -17.61
N LYS A 184 -19.38 -25.38 -16.55
CA LYS A 184 -18.48 -24.23 -16.45
C LYS A 184 -17.09 -24.49 -17.00
N LEU A 185 -16.72 -25.74 -17.30
CA LEU A 185 -15.40 -26.09 -17.82
C LEU A 185 -15.10 -25.33 -19.13
N GLY A 186 -13.91 -24.77 -19.23
CA GLY A 186 -13.47 -23.99 -20.40
C GLY A 186 -14.04 -22.57 -20.48
N PHE A 187 -15.06 -22.21 -19.67
CA PHE A 187 -15.51 -20.82 -19.55
C PHE A 187 -14.54 -19.98 -18.72
N GLN A 188 -14.66 -18.66 -18.85
CA GLN A 188 -13.91 -17.72 -18.05
C GLN A 188 -14.78 -17.08 -16.97
N VAL A 189 -14.28 -17.06 -15.74
CA VAL A 189 -14.84 -16.34 -14.61
C VAL A 189 -13.84 -15.27 -14.19
N ALA A 190 -14.28 -14.02 -14.10
CA ALA A 190 -13.39 -12.88 -13.78
C ALA A 190 -12.11 -12.79 -14.65
N GLY A 191 -12.19 -13.23 -15.93
CA GLY A 191 -11.06 -13.25 -16.86
C GLY A 191 -10.06 -14.39 -16.63
N LYS A 192 -10.42 -15.41 -15.84
CA LYS A 192 -9.61 -16.61 -15.60
C LYS A 192 -10.40 -17.87 -15.95
N PRO A 193 -9.77 -18.87 -16.58
CA PRO A 193 -10.47 -20.07 -17.02
C PRO A 193 -10.88 -20.97 -15.85
N VAL A 194 -11.96 -21.71 -16.03
CA VAL A 194 -12.27 -22.91 -15.23
C VAL A 194 -11.53 -24.09 -15.84
N LEU A 195 -10.56 -24.61 -15.09
CA LEU A 195 -9.50 -25.48 -15.57
C LEU A 195 -9.80 -26.98 -15.40
N GLY A 196 -10.80 -27.33 -14.59
CA GLY A 196 -11.14 -28.70 -14.26
C GLY A 196 -12.17 -28.81 -13.14
N VAL A 197 -12.55 -30.04 -12.84
CA VAL A 197 -13.36 -30.41 -11.68
C VAL A 197 -12.48 -30.74 -10.48
N ARG A 198 -13.09 -30.96 -9.30
CA ARG A 198 -12.36 -31.29 -8.07
C ARG A 198 -11.40 -32.46 -8.21
N GLN A 199 -11.81 -33.53 -8.91
CA GLN A 199 -11.00 -34.74 -9.08
C GLN A 199 -9.73 -34.50 -9.91
N GLU A 200 -9.68 -33.41 -10.67
CA GLU A 200 -8.54 -33.02 -11.50
C GLU A 200 -7.60 -32.05 -10.77
N LEU A 201 -7.86 -31.76 -9.48
CA LEU A 201 -7.05 -30.83 -8.68
C LEU A 201 -5.56 -31.15 -8.74
N GLY A 202 -5.18 -32.43 -8.64
CA GLY A 202 -3.78 -32.85 -8.76
C GLY A 202 -3.14 -32.53 -10.11
N GLU A 203 -3.82 -32.89 -11.21
CA GLU A 203 -3.33 -32.63 -12.57
C GLU A 203 -3.23 -31.13 -12.85
N VAL A 204 -4.28 -30.38 -12.51
CA VAL A 204 -4.35 -28.93 -12.72
C VAL A 204 -3.30 -28.22 -11.86
N ALA A 205 -3.16 -28.61 -10.59
CA ALA A 205 -2.14 -28.02 -9.72
C ALA A 205 -0.73 -28.23 -10.26
N ALA A 206 -0.40 -29.43 -10.72
CA ALA A 206 0.91 -29.72 -11.31
C ALA A 206 1.13 -28.97 -12.62
N ARG A 207 0.17 -29.04 -13.56
CA ARG A 207 0.25 -28.39 -14.88
C ARG A 207 0.42 -26.88 -14.78
N TYR A 208 -0.28 -26.24 -13.84
CA TYR A 208 -0.25 -24.79 -13.68
C TYR A 208 0.68 -24.30 -12.57
N GLY A 209 1.42 -25.21 -11.91
CA GLY A 209 2.36 -24.89 -10.84
C GLY A 209 1.69 -24.20 -9.65
N ALA A 210 0.48 -24.63 -9.27
CA ALA A 210 -0.25 -24.03 -8.16
C ALA A 210 0.47 -24.32 -6.82
N THR A 211 0.51 -23.34 -5.94
CA THR A 211 1.10 -23.43 -4.59
C THR A 211 0.04 -23.27 -3.51
N ASP A 212 -1.12 -22.71 -3.86
CA ASP A 212 -2.18 -22.40 -2.93
C ASP A 212 -3.54 -22.76 -3.55
N LEU A 213 -4.45 -23.26 -2.71
CA LEU A 213 -5.84 -23.51 -3.05
C LEU A 213 -6.72 -22.64 -2.14
N ILE A 214 -7.61 -21.84 -2.72
CA ILE A 214 -8.61 -21.10 -1.95
C ILE A 214 -9.99 -21.67 -2.24
N VAL A 215 -10.65 -22.17 -1.21
CA VAL A 215 -12.03 -22.67 -1.27
C VAL A 215 -12.96 -21.48 -1.11
N ALA A 216 -13.60 -21.08 -2.20
CA ALA A 216 -14.54 -19.96 -2.28
C ALA A 216 -15.99 -20.46 -2.41
N VAL A 217 -16.34 -21.46 -1.61
CA VAL A 217 -17.70 -22.02 -1.50
C VAL A 217 -18.17 -21.85 -0.05
N PRO A 218 -18.84 -20.72 0.28
CA PRO A 218 -19.27 -20.35 1.64
C PRO A 218 -20.04 -21.42 2.43
N GLN A 219 -20.82 -22.26 1.74
CA GLN A 219 -21.65 -23.32 2.32
C GLN A 219 -21.24 -24.69 1.78
N LEU A 220 -19.94 -24.93 1.68
CA LEU A 220 -19.43 -26.22 1.22
C LEU A 220 -19.74 -27.31 2.25
N ASN A 221 -20.15 -28.48 1.77
CA ASN A 221 -20.33 -29.65 2.63
C ASN A 221 -19.01 -29.95 3.39
N PRO A 222 -19.03 -30.12 4.73
CA PRO A 222 -17.84 -30.42 5.52
C PRO A 222 -17.04 -31.64 5.02
N ARG A 223 -17.71 -32.64 4.44
CA ARG A 223 -17.03 -33.81 3.83
C ARG A 223 -16.20 -33.39 2.62
N THR A 224 -16.79 -32.62 1.71
CA THR A 224 -16.11 -32.08 0.53
C THR A 224 -14.95 -31.16 0.91
N LEU A 225 -15.12 -30.34 1.95
CA LEU A 225 -14.04 -29.49 2.47
C LEU A 225 -12.88 -30.33 3.01
N ARG A 226 -13.16 -31.38 3.79
CA ARG A 226 -12.13 -32.32 4.28
C ARG A 226 -11.38 -32.99 3.12
N GLU A 227 -12.10 -33.46 2.10
CA GLU A 227 -11.51 -34.08 0.92
C GLU A 227 -10.55 -33.12 0.19
N LEU A 228 -10.96 -31.87 -0.05
CA LEU A 228 -10.11 -30.84 -0.65
C LEU A 228 -8.89 -30.51 0.21
N LEU A 229 -9.03 -30.54 1.54
CA LEU A 229 -7.92 -30.30 2.46
C LEU A 229 -6.91 -31.42 2.45
N ASP A 230 -7.38 -32.66 2.50
CA ASP A 230 -6.52 -33.85 2.49
C ASP A 230 -5.81 -33.97 1.14
N GLU A 231 -6.52 -33.77 0.03
CA GLU A 231 -5.94 -33.76 -1.30
C GLU A 231 -4.96 -32.60 -1.49
N GLY A 232 -5.33 -31.38 -1.11
CA GLY A 232 -4.45 -30.22 -1.16
C GLY A 232 -3.17 -30.41 -0.33
N ARG A 233 -3.28 -31.00 0.86
CA ARG A 233 -2.12 -31.33 1.70
C ARG A 233 -1.19 -32.37 1.06
N LYS A 234 -1.75 -33.43 0.46
CA LYS A 234 -0.97 -34.45 -0.28
C LYS A 234 -0.19 -33.83 -1.44
N LEU A 235 -0.77 -32.82 -2.08
CA LEU A 235 -0.16 -32.07 -3.19
C LEU A 235 0.79 -30.94 -2.72
N GLY A 236 0.96 -30.73 -1.41
CA GLY A 236 1.79 -29.66 -0.86
C GLY A 236 1.20 -28.25 -1.02
N LEU A 237 -0.09 -28.14 -1.34
CA LEU A 237 -0.79 -26.87 -1.49
C LEU A 237 -1.11 -26.26 -0.13
N LYS A 238 -0.96 -24.93 -0.01
CA LYS A 238 -1.51 -24.20 1.14
C LYS A 238 -3.00 -23.93 0.92
N VAL A 239 -3.86 -24.68 1.60
CA VAL A 239 -5.32 -24.58 1.49
C VAL A 239 -5.87 -23.52 2.45
N ARG A 240 -6.75 -22.64 1.94
CA ARG A 240 -7.46 -21.59 2.69
C ARG A 240 -8.93 -21.58 2.33
N VAL A 241 -9.76 -21.05 3.22
CA VAL A 241 -11.21 -20.97 3.03
C VAL A 241 -11.67 -19.53 3.11
N LEU A 242 -12.60 -19.16 2.22
CA LEU A 242 -13.32 -17.90 2.29
C LEU A 242 -14.50 -18.07 3.27
N PRO A 243 -14.58 -17.28 4.36
CA PRO A 243 -15.68 -17.41 5.33
C PRO A 243 -17.04 -17.05 4.72
N SER A 244 -18.11 -17.50 5.38
CA SER A 244 -19.47 -17.39 4.86
C SER A 244 -20.03 -15.97 4.95
N VAL A 245 -21.03 -15.69 4.11
CA VAL A 245 -21.64 -14.37 3.89
C VAL A 245 -22.31 -13.77 5.15
N TYR A 246 -22.51 -14.55 6.21
CA TYR A 246 -23.01 -14.03 7.49
C TYR A 246 -22.00 -13.15 8.26
N GLU A 247 -20.72 -13.12 7.84
CA GLU A 247 -19.72 -12.14 8.29
C GLU A 247 -19.55 -10.94 7.32
N LEU A 248 -20.37 -10.88 6.26
CA LEU A 248 -20.32 -9.89 5.18
C LEU A 248 -21.55 -8.98 5.21
N VAL A 249 -21.76 -8.24 6.30
CA VAL A 249 -22.92 -7.34 6.49
C VAL A 249 -22.89 -6.08 5.59
N ASP A 250 -21.91 -5.91 4.69
CA ASP A 250 -21.80 -4.63 3.95
C ASP A 250 -21.35 -4.75 2.49
N GLY A 251 -21.51 -5.92 1.86
CA GLY A 251 -21.25 -6.09 0.41
C GLY A 251 -19.81 -5.85 -0.04
N LYS A 252 -18.87 -5.77 0.91
CA LYS A 252 -17.43 -5.60 0.69
C LYS A 252 -16.70 -6.83 1.22
N VAL A 253 -16.32 -7.73 0.32
CA VAL A 253 -15.33 -8.77 0.66
C VAL A 253 -13.99 -8.07 0.84
N SER A 254 -13.45 -8.10 2.05
CA SER A 254 -12.08 -7.65 2.32
C SER A 254 -11.17 -8.87 2.35
N ILE A 255 -10.06 -8.86 1.60
CA ILE A 255 -9.08 -9.97 1.60
C ILE A 255 -8.58 -10.32 3.01
N SER A 256 -8.66 -9.39 3.97
CA SER A 256 -8.36 -9.64 5.38
C SER A 256 -9.13 -10.81 6.00
N GLN A 257 -10.17 -11.31 5.34
CA GLN A 257 -11.02 -12.40 5.79
C GLN A 257 -10.61 -13.78 5.24
N VAL A 258 -9.67 -13.87 4.28
CA VAL A 258 -9.14 -15.17 3.83
C VAL A 258 -8.23 -15.74 4.93
N ARG A 259 -8.68 -16.80 5.61
CA ARG A 259 -7.96 -17.41 6.73
C ARG A 259 -7.50 -18.83 6.42
N ASP A 260 -6.41 -19.24 7.08
CA ASP A 260 -5.98 -20.64 7.13
C ASP A 260 -7.08 -21.48 7.78
N VAL A 261 -7.25 -22.72 7.32
CA VAL A 261 -8.32 -23.60 7.82
C VAL A 261 -8.10 -23.93 9.29
N GLN A 262 -9.16 -23.84 10.08
CA GLN A 262 -9.14 -24.13 11.52
C GLN A 262 -9.90 -25.43 11.83
N ILE A 263 -9.70 -25.98 13.03
CA ILE A 263 -10.28 -27.27 13.45
C ILE A 263 -11.82 -27.20 13.46
N GLU A 264 -12.37 -26.03 13.75
CA GLU A 264 -13.79 -25.73 13.81
C GLU A 264 -14.47 -25.87 12.44
N ASP A 265 -13.75 -25.58 11.35
CA ASP A 265 -14.23 -25.77 9.97
C ASP A 265 -14.38 -27.26 9.63
N LEU A 266 -13.62 -28.12 10.31
CA LEU A 266 -13.71 -29.58 10.18
C LEU A 266 -14.84 -30.14 11.04
N LEU A 267 -15.17 -29.49 12.15
CA LEU A 267 -16.19 -29.97 13.09
C LEU A 267 -17.61 -29.79 12.57
N GLY A 268 -17.82 -28.91 11.57
CA GLY A 268 -19.10 -28.74 10.89
C GLY A 268 -20.23 -28.53 11.89
N ARG A 269 -20.49 -27.28 12.30
CA ARG A 269 -21.72 -27.03 13.06
C ARG A 269 -22.90 -27.37 12.14
N GLU A 270 -23.53 -28.52 12.37
CA GLU A 270 -24.91 -28.68 11.96
C GLU A 270 -25.66 -27.53 12.65
N GLU A 271 -26.33 -26.68 11.86
CA GLU A 271 -27.36 -25.84 12.44
C GLU A 271 -28.34 -26.79 13.11
N VAL A 272 -28.35 -26.80 14.44
CA VAL A 272 -29.43 -27.41 15.20
C VAL A 272 -30.67 -26.64 14.78
N LYS A 273 -31.49 -27.24 13.91
CA LYS A 273 -32.85 -26.78 13.68
C LYS A 273 -33.58 -26.97 15.01
N LEU A 274 -33.57 -25.91 15.83
CA LEU A 274 -34.38 -25.88 17.02
C LEU A 274 -35.83 -25.98 16.53
N ASP A 275 -36.50 -27.08 16.88
CA ASP A 275 -37.94 -27.18 16.71
C ASP A 275 -38.58 -26.20 17.70
N LEU A 276 -38.77 -24.96 17.24
CA LEU A 276 -39.35 -23.89 18.03
C LEU A 276 -40.77 -24.22 18.50
N GLU A 277 -41.49 -25.10 17.81
CA GLU A 277 -42.82 -25.57 18.25
C GLU A 277 -42.73 -26.60 19.39
N ALA A 278 -41.73 -27.49 19.36
CA ALA A 278 -41.46 -28.39 20.49
C ALA A 278 -40.96 -27.62 21.72
N VAL A 279 -40.09 -26.64 21.53
CA VAL A 279 -39.57 -25.78 22.61
C VAL A 279 -40.66 -24.86 23.16
N ALA A 280 -41.50 -24.28 22.31
CA ALA A 280 -42.65 -23.48 22.75
C ALA A 280 -43.62 -24.33 23.57
N ARG A 281 -43.97 -25.55 23.13
CA ARG A 281 -44.83 -26.45 23.91
C ARG A 281 -44.24 -26.79 25.29
N TYR A 282 -42.92 -26.96 25.38
CA TYR A 282 -42.25 -27.25 26.64
C TYR A 282 -42.24 -26.05 27.61
N LEU A 283 -42.17 -24.83 27.07
CA LEU A 283 -42.10 -23.60 27.88
C LEU A 283 -43.47 -22.94 28.13
N THR A 284 -44.53 -23.39 27.45
CA THR A 284 -45.87 -22.82 27.63
C THR A 284 -46.45 -23.29 28.97
N GLY A 285 -46.41 -22.42 29.98
CA GLY A 285 -46.98 -22.67 31.32
C GLY A 285 -45.95 -22.72 32.44
N GLU A 286 -44.66 -22.71 32.13
CA GLU A 286 -43.58 -22.67 33.11
C GLU A 286 -43.23 -21.21 33.45
N VAL A 287 -43.24 -20.87 34.75
CA VAL A 287 -42.78 -19.56 35.24
C VAL A 287 -41.33 -19.70 35.66
N VAL A 288 -40.43 -19.09 34.90
CA VAL A 288 -39.00 -19.05 35.22
C VAL A 288 -38.75 -17.93 36.23
N LEU A 289 -38.23 -18.30 37.42
CA LEU A 289 -37.85 -17.42 38.53
C LEU A 289 -36.53 -16.67 38.27
#